data_AF-A0A956FFW7-F1
#
_entry.id   AF-A0A956FFW7-F1
#
_cell.length_a   1.000
_cell.length_b   1.000
_cell.length_c   1.000
_cell.angle_alpha   90.00
_cell.angle_beta   90.00
_cell.angle_gamma   90.00
#
_symmetry.space_group_name_H-M   'P 1'
#
loop_
_entity.id
_entity.type
_entity.pdbx_description
1 polymer ?
#
loop_
_entity_poly.entity_id
_entity_poly.type
_entity_poly.pdbx_seq_one_letter_code
_entity_poly.pdbx_strand_id
1 'polypeptide(L)'
;MDPPDRDVLAEVARWTVDYLCQWHPDLGRTGDVCPYTEVSMREDLLLAAVCHVFDADPRPLMREVMLLTMEDFESRPPKVGNRAGLKAMLVLFPSVEGVWIDDVQQQLSLTFARRGLMIGEFHAECEKPGLHNQAFRPLRSPIPLLAVRAMMLTDLAFLKGSDEKLDCYLRRFEDAALKQISAYLKAPYDEVADDVLFRLESALYGLR
;
A
#
# COMPACT_ATOMS: atom_id res chain seq x y z
N MET A 1 -25.05 9.56 4.77
CA MET A 1 -23.72 10.16 4.69
C MET A 1 -23.90 11.56 5.22
N ASP A 2 -23.27 11.86 6.35
CA ASP A 2 -23.40 13.17 6.95
C ASP A 2 -22.74 14.20 6.03
N PRO A 3 -23.24 15.46 5.96
CA PRO A 3 -22.61 16.53 5.18
C PRO A 3 -21.07 16.60 5.31
N PRO A 4 -20.45 16.45 6.51
CA PRO A 4 -18.99 16.41 6.65
C PRO A 4 -18.30 15.25 5.90
N ASP A 5 -18.89 14.05 5.87
CA ASP A 5 -18.29 12.89 5.19
C ASP A 5 -18.19 13.10 3.68
N ARG A 6 -19.22 13.76 3.10
CA ARG A 6 -19.26 14.04 1.67
C ARG A 6 -18.12 14.98 1.26
N ASP A 7 -17.82 15.97 2.09
CA ASP A 7 -16.74 16.92 1.83
C ASP A 7 -15.36 16.23 1.92
N VAL A 8 -15.16 15.38 2.93
CA VAL A 8 -13.96 14.54 3.07
C VAL A 8 -13.75 13.64 1.84
N LEU A 9 -14.81 12.96 1.40
CA LEU A 9 -14.76 12.10 0.22
C LEU A 9 -14.52 12.91 -1.07
N ALA A 10 -15.12 14.09 -1.20
CA ALA A 10 -14.91 14.95 -2.36
C ALA A 10 -13.47 15.48 -2.43
N GLU A 11 -12.86 15.80 -1.29
CA GLU A 11 -11.48 16.23 -1.19
C GLU A 11 -10.51 15.11 -1.60
N VAL A 12 -10.71 13.89 -1.08
CA VAL A 12 -9.88 12.73 -1.45
C VAL A 12 -10.10 12.33 -2.91
N ALA A 13 -11.33 12.40 -3.42
CA ALA A 13 -11.60 12.13 -4.83
C ALA A 13 -10.88 13.14 -5.74
N ARG A 14 -10.90 14.43 -5.39
CA ARG A 14 -10.18 15.47 -6.12
C ARG A 14 -8.67 15.23 -6.09
N TRP A 15 -8.10 14.99 -4.91
CA TRP A 15 -6.68 14.64 -4.77
C TRP A 15 -6.31 13.40 -5.60
N THR A 16 -7.18 12.39 -5.62
CA THR A 16 -6.96 11.18 -6.40
C THR A 16 -6.79 11.49 -7.89
N VAL A 17 -7.68 12.33 -8.45
CA VAL A 17 -7.63 12.73 -9.87
C VAL A 17 -6.48 13.69 -10.17
N ASP A 18 -6.28 14.69 -9.32
CA ASP A 18 -5.35 15.80 -9.56
C ASP A 18 -3.89 15.44 -9.22
N TYR A 19 -3.68 14.37 -8.45
CA TYR A 19 -2.34 13.94 -8.05
C TYR A 19 -2.05 12.49 -8.44
N LEU A 20 -2.84 11.51 -7.97
CA LEU A 20 -2.51 10.10 -8.22
C LEU A 20 -2.62 9.71 -9.69
N CYS A 21 -3.57 10.31 -10.41
CA CYS A 21 -3.79 10.10 -11.85
C CYS A 21 -3.02 11.10 -12.73
N GLN A 22 -2.03 11.80 -12.19
CA GLN A 22 -1.18 12.72 -12.95
C GLN A 22 0.28 12.26 -12.90
N TRP A 23 1.04 12.61 -13.92
CA TRP A 23 2.50 12.53 -13.87
C TRP A 23 3.07 13.62 -12.96
N HIS A 24 4.21 13.34 -12.31
CA HIS A 24 4.92 14.30 -11.48
C HIS A 24 6.40 14.40 -11.89
N PRO A 25 7.01 15.61 -11.98
CA PRO A 25 8.41 15.78 -12.38
C PRO A 25 9.39 15.01 -11.48
N ASP A 26 9.13 15.02 -10.18
CA ASP A 26 9.99 14.33 -9.22
C ASP A 26 9.70 12.82 -9.09
N LEU A 27 8.79 12.23 -9.89
CA LEU A 27 8.44 10.81 -9.77
C LEU A 27 9.62 9.88 -10.08
N GLY A 28 10.54 10.30 -10.96
CA GLY A 28 11.67 9.49 -11.41
C GLY A 28 11.35 8.43 -12.48
N ARG A 29 10.11 8.42 -12.99
CA ARG A 29 9.67 7.62 -14.15
C ARG A 29 8.59 8.34 -14.95
N THR A 30 8.26 7.81 -16.13
CA THR A 30 7.10 8.25 -16.91
C THR A 30 5.79 7.67 -16.36
N GLY A 31 4.67 8.27 -16.79
CA GLY A 31 3.32 7.88 -16.38
C GLY A 31 2.91 8.40 -15.00
N ASP A 32 1.70 8.07 -14.58
CA ASP A 32 1.09 8.68 -13.39
C ASP A 32 1.78 8.27 -12.09
N VAL A 33 1.62 9.08 -11.04
CA VAL A 33 2.09 8.79 -9.69
C VAL A 33 1.64 7.39 -9.26
N CYS A 34 0.35 7.06 -9.44
CA CYS A 34 -0.16 5.69 -9.30
C CYS A 34 -0.69 5.18 -10.65
N PRO A 35 -0.07 4.14 -11.24
CA PRO A 35 -0.45 3.64 -12.56
C PRO A 35 -1.77 2.83 -12.58
N TYR A 36 -2.40 2.62 -11.41
CA TYR A 36 -3.60 1.78 -11.27
C TYR A 36 -4.86 2.57 -10.92
N THR A 37 -4.71 3.76 -10.34
CA THR A 37 -5.83 4.49 -9.73
C THR A 37 -6.88 4.89 -10.77
N GLU A 38 -6.47 5.44 -11.92
CA GLU A 38 -7.41 5.86 -12.96
C GLU A 38 -8.27 4.69 -13.45
N VAL A 39 -7.63 3.56 -13.75
CA VAL A 39 -8.31 2.34 -14.20
C VAL A 39 -9.19 1.77 -13.09
N SER A 40 -8.72 1.78 -11.83
CA SER A 40 -9.50 1.34 -10.68
C SER A 40 -10.80 2.13 -10.53
N MET A 41 -10.74 3.46 -10.64
CA MET A 41 -11.92 4.32 -10.59
C MET A 41 -12.88 4.05 -11.75
N ARG A 42 -12.37 3.97 -12.98
CA ARG A 42 -13.21 3.71 -14.17
C ARG A 42 -13.94 2.36 -14.10
N GLU A 43 -13.35 1.40 -13.40
CA GLU A 43 -13.88 0.05 -13.24
C GLU A 43 -14.71 -0.15 -11.95
N ASP A 44 -14.99 0.94 -11.20
CA ASP A 44 -15.68 0.93 -9.90
C ASP A 44 -14.99 0.03 -8.84
N LEU A 45 -13.65 0.00 -8.86
CA LEU A 45 -12.81 -0.83 -8.00
C LEU A 45 -12.03 -0.05 -6.93
N LEU A 46 -12.16 1.28 -6.91
CA LEU A 46 -11.66 2.14 -5.84
C LEU A 46 -12.81 2.51 -4.91
N LEU A 47 -12.82 1.92 -3.72
CA LEU A 47 -13.85 2.15 -2.71
C LEU A 47 -13.27 3.00 -1.57
N ALA A 48 -14.10 3.84 -0.96
CA ALA A 48 -13.68 4.67 0.17
C ALA A 48 -14.75 4.71 1.27
N ALA A 49 -14.32 4.74 2.52
CA ALA A 49 -15.16 4.94 3.69
C ALA A 49 -14.52 5.96 4.64
N VAL A 50 -15.35 6.74 5.33
CA VAL A 50 -14.90 7.71 6.35
C VAL A 50 -15.09 7.10 7.73
N CYS A 51 -14.06 7.22 8.59
CA CYS A 51 -14.07 6.77 9.96
C CYS A 51 -13.60 7.90 10.89
N HIS A 52 -14.53 8.41 11.68
CA HIS A 52 -14.22 9.39 12.71
C HIS A 52 -13.79 8.70 14.01
N VAL A 53 -12.64 9.10 14.55
CA VAL A 53 -12.11 8.62 15.82
C VAL A 53 -11.70 9.84 16.64
N PHE A 54 -12.15 9.91 17.89
CA PHE A 54 -11.93 11.06 18.78
C PHE A 54 -11.29 10.67 20.12
N ASP A 55 -10.96 9.38 20.28
CA ASP A 55 -10.27 8.88 21.46
C ASP A 55 -8.85 9.45 21.55
N ALA A 56 -8.35 9.64 22.78
CA ALA A 56 -6.98 10.10 23.02
C ALA A 56 -5.93 9.13 22.45
N ASP A 57 -6.26 7.83 22.41
CA ASP A 57 -5.52 6.82 21.66
C ASP A 57 -6.46 6.21 20.60
N PRO A 58 -6.34 6.60 19.32
CA PRO A 58 -7.24 6.13 18.27
C PRO A 58 -6.91 4.71 17.77
N ARG A 59 -5.74 4.17 18.13
CA ARG A 59 -5.19 2.94 17.52
C ARG A 59 -6.08 1.70 17.70
N PRO A 60 -6.70 1.43 18.86
CA PRO A 60 -7.55 0.24 19.02
C PRO A 60 -8.72 0.23 18.03
N LEU A 61 -9.43 1.35 17.90
CA LEU A 61 -10.58 1.46 17.01
C LEU A 61 -10.15 1.43 15.54
N MET A 62 -9.09 2.16 15.18
CA MET A 62 -8.54 2.11 13.82
C MET A 62 -8.17 0.69 13.42
N ARG A 63 -7.55 -0.09 14.32
CA ARG A 63 -7.19 -1.48 14.05
C ARG A 63 -8.41 -2.36 13.83
N GLU A 64 -9.43 -2.23 14.67
CA GLU A 64 -10.68 -2.96 14.51
C GLU A 64 -11.33 -2.66 13.15
N VAL A 65 -11.43 -1.38 12.80
CA VAL A 65 -11.97 -0.93 11.50
C VAL A 65 -11.17 -1.50 10.34
N MET A 66 -9.84 -1.51 10.42
CA MET A 66 -9.01 -2.07 9.36
C MET A 66 -9.12 -3.59 9.24
N LEU A 67 -9.30 -4.32 10.36
CA LEU A 67 -9.56 -5.77 10.31
C LEU A 67 -10.92 -6.08 9.68
N LEU A 68 -11.96 -5.30 10.00
CA LEU A 68 -13.26 -5.41 9.32
C LEU A 68 -13.16 -5.06 7.82
N THR A 69 -12.36 -4.04 7.49
CA THR A 69 -12.09 -3.64 6.10
C THR A 69 -11.37 -4.74 5.32
N MET A 70 -10.45 -5.46 5.97
CA MET A 70 -9.78 -6.63 5.38
C MET A 70 -10.80 -7.72 5.00
N GLU A 71 -11.68 -8.08 5.93
CA GLU A 71 -12.72 -9.09 5.69
C GLU A 71 -13.67 -8.64 4.56
N ASP A 72 -14.09 -7.38 4.55
CA ASP A 72 -14.92 -6.81 3.49
C ASP A 72 -14.21 -6.84 2.13
N PHE A 73 -12.92 -6.44 2.08
CA PHE A 73 -12.10 -6.49 0.86
C PHE A 73 -12.05 -7.90 0.27
N GLU A 74 -11.78 -8.92 1.10
CA GLU A 74 -11.70 -10.32 0.69
C GLU A 74 -13.06 -10.88 0.25
N SER A 75 -14.15 -10.37 0.81
CA SER A 75 -15.51 -10.77 0.45
C SER A 75 -15.91 -10.31 -0.97
N ARG A 76 -15.40 -9.15 -1.42
CA ARG A 76 -15.79 -8.50 -2.67
C ARG A 76 -15.08 -9.04 -3.92
N PRO A 77 -15.75 -9.13 -5.08
CA PRO A 77 -15.06 -9.31 -6.36
C PRO A 77 -14.34 -8.01 -6.78
N PRO A 78 -13.35 -8.08 -7.68
CA PRO A 78 -12.65 -9.27 -8.15
C PRO A 78 -11.75 -9.87 -7.05
N LYS A 79 -11.62 -11.20 -7.05
CA LYS A 79 -10.74 -11.94 -6.12
C LYS A 79 -9.52 -12.55 -6.79
N VAL A 80 -9.61 -12.81 -8.09
CA VAL A 80 -8.58 -13.45 -8.92
C VAL A 80 -8.50 -12.79 -10.29
N GLY A 81 -7.40 -13.04 -11.01
CA GLY A 81 -7.17 -12.52 -12.35
C GLY A 81 -6.66 -11.07 -12.38
N ASN A 82 -6.46 -10.54 -13.58
CA ASN A 82 -5.78 -9.26 -13.79
C ASN A 82 -6.48 -8.07 -13.11
N ARG A 83 -7.80 -8.13 -12.96
CA ARG A 83 -8.58 -7.08 -12.29
C ARG A 83 -8.44 -7.10 -10.76
N ALA A 84 -7.99 -8.20 -10.15
CA ALA A 84 -7.82 -8.27 -8.70
C ALA A 84 -6.82 -7.22 -8.18
N GLY A 85 -5.79 -6.92 -8.97
CA GLY A 85 -4.80 -5.89 -8.67
C GLY A 85 -5.31 -4.44 -8.77
N LEU A 86 -6.48 -4.23 -9.38
CA LEU A 86 -7.11 -2.91 -9.49
C LEU A 86 -8.01 -2.59 -8.30
N LYS A 87 -8.40 -3.57 -7.50
CA LYS A 87 -9.27 -3.35 -6.34
C LYS A 87 -8.49 -2.73 -5.19
N ALA A 88 -8.97 -1.61 -4.70
CA ALA A 88 -8.45 -0.94 -3.52
C ALA A 88 -9.58 -0.39 -2.64
N MET A 89 -9.38 -0.43 -1.33
CA MET A 89 -10.28 0.16 -0.34
C MET A 89 -9.51 1.17 0.50
N LEU A 90 -10.05 2.38 0.61
CA LEU A 90 -9.51 3.47 1.41
C LEU A 90 -10.37 3.64 2.66
N VAL A 91 -9.72 3.71 3.83
CA VAL A 91 -10.37 4.15 5.07
C VAL A 91 -9.77 5.48 5.47
N LEU A 92 -10.60 6.53 5.44
CA LEU A 92 -10.24 7.92 5.69
C LEU A 92 -10.47 8.26 7.16
N PHE A 93 -9.46 8.81 7.83
CA PHE A 93 -9.48 9.18 9.24
C PHE A 93 -9.29 10.69 9.42
N PRO A 94 -10.28 11.53 9.04
CA PRO A 94 -10.14 12.99 9.02
C PRO A 94 -9.91 13.62 10.40
N SER A 95 -10.13 12.87 11.49
CA SER A 95 -9.99 13.34 12.87
C SER A 95 -8.70 12.87 13.55
N VAL A 96 -7.80 12.23 12.80
CA VAL A 96 -6.61 11.56 13.33
C VAL A 96 -5.35 12.16 12.71
N GLU A 97 -4.30 12.35 13.51
CA GLU A 97 -2.99 12.81 13.03
C GLU A 97 -2.21 11.70 12.29
N GLY A 98 -1.32 12.10 11.37
CA GLY A 98 -0.55 11.19 10.53
C GLY A 98 0.28 10.14 11.29
N VAL A 99 0.84 10.49 12.45
CA VAL A 99 1.62 9.56 13.29
C VAL A 99 0.84 8.31 13.68
N TRP A 100 -0.48 8.43 13.88
CA TRP A 100 -1.32 7.28 14.22
C TRP A 100 -1.59 6.38 13.00
N ILE A 101 -1.59 6.94 11.79
CA ILE A 101 -1.66 6.17 10.55
C ILE A 101 -0.42 5.29 10.43
N ASP A 102 0.76 5.87 10.63
CA ASP A 102 2.03 5.13 10.61
C ASP A 102 2.06 4.00 11.64
N ASP A 103 1.68 4.30 12.89
CA ASP A 103 1.61 3.33 13.99
C ASP A 103 0.70 2.15 13.65
N VAL A 104 -0.53 2.43 13.17
CA VAL A 104 -1.51 1.39 12.84
C VAL A 104 -1.07 0.59 11.62
N GLN A 105 -0.52 1.25 10.60
CA GLN A 105 0.01 0.57 9.42
C GLN A 105 1.14 -0.38 9.81
N GLN A 106 2.08 0.06 10.64
CA GLN A 106 3.19 -0.75 11.10
C GLN A 106 2.68 -2.01 11.83
N GLN A 107 1.76 -1.83 12.79
CA GLN A 107 1.17 -2.92 13.58
C GLN A 107 0.41 -3.94 12.73
N LEU A 108 -0.27 -3.49 11.67
CA LEU A 108 -1.11 -4.37 10.83
C LEU A 108 -0.38 -4.92 9.61
N SER A 109 0.75 -4.33 9.21
CA SER A 109 1.42 -4.65 7.94
C SER A 109 1.72 -6.14 7.75
N LEU A 110 2.21 -6.84 8.79
CA LEU A 110 2.46 -8.28 8.72
C LEU A 110 1.16 -9.10 8.71
N THR A 111 0.13 -8.67 9.45
CA THR A 111 -1.19 -9.32 9.46
C THR A 111 -1.84 -9.28 8.08
N PHE A 112 -1.78 -8.13 7.39
CA PHE A 112 -2.26 -7.99 6.02
C PHE A 112 -1.41 -8.80 5.02
N ALA A 113 -0.08 -8.78 5.16
CA ALA A 113 0.81 -9.56 4.30
C ALA A 113 0.53 -11.07 4.37
N ARG A 114 0.24 -11.61 5.57
CA ARG A 114 -0.17 -13.02 5.76
C ARG A 114 -1.45 -13.40 5.03
N ARG A 115 -2.28 -12.41 4.69
CA ARG A 115 -3.52 -12.57 3.90
C ARG A 115 -3.31 -12.28 2.41
N GLY A 116 -2.08 -12.04 1.97
CA GLY A 116 -1.76 -11.68 0.59
C GLY A 116 -2.24 -10.28 0.22
N LEU A 117 -2.32 -9.38 1.20
CA LEU A 117 -2.74 -7.99 1.03
C LEU A 117 -1.60 -7.03 1.39
N MET A 118 -1.68 -5.82 0.86
CA MET A 118 -0.86 -4.68 1.25
C MET A 118 -1.73 -3.65 1.95
N ILE A 119 -1.18 -3.03 2.99
CA ILE A 119 -1.74 -1.87 3.67
C ILE A 119 -0.76 -0.70 3.53
N GLY A 120 -1.20 0.42 2.96
CA GLY A 120 -0.40 1.62 2.75
C GLY A 120 -0.92 2.79 3.56
N GLU A 121 0.00 3.53 4.16
CA GLU A 121 -0.23 4.78 4.90
C GLU A 121 -0.14 6.01 4.00
N PHE A 122 -1.04 6.96 4.22
CA PHE A 122 -1.05 8.24 3.53
C PHE A 122 -1.50 9.33 4.51
N HIS A 123 -0.77 10.45 4.56
CA HIS A 123 -1.10 11.64 5.36
C HIS A 123 -0.19 12.81 4.92
N ALA A 124 -0.47 14.03 5.36
CA ALA A 124 0.19 15.24 4.84
C ALA A 124 1.72 15.25 5.05
N GLU A 125 2.18 14.67 6.14
CA GLU A 125 3.58 14.62 6.59
C GLU A 125 4.28 13.29 6.26
N CYS A 126 3.71 12.45 5.39
CA CYS A 126 4.29 11.14 5.12
C CYS A 126 5.67 11.29 4.48
N GLU A 127 6.69 10.73 5.15
CA GLU A 127 8.10 10.83 4.77
C GLU A 127 8.60 9.64 3.96
N LYS A 128 7.75 8.66 3.65
CA LYS A 128 8.20 7.49 2.87
C LYS A 128 8.62 7.90 1.45
N PRO A 129 9.82 7.49 1.01
CA PRO A 129 10.35 7.89 -0.28
C PRO A 129 9.65 7.17 -1.44
N GLY A 130 9.72 7.78 -2.63
CA GLY A 130 9.33 7.13 -3.87
C GLY A 130 10.32 6.05 -4.32
N LEU A 131 9.82 5.02 -5.00
CA LEU A 131 10.64 3.90 -5.47
C LEU A 131 11.73 4.31 -6.47
N HIS A 132 11.48 5.34 -7.28
CA HIS A 132 12.39 5.81 -8.34
C HIS A 132 13.04 7.16 -8.02
N ASN A 133 12.66 7.81 -6.92
CA ASN A 133 13.27 9.04 -6.44
C ASN A 133 13.13 9.14 -4.91
N GLN A 134 14.27 9.03 -4.21
CA GLN A 134 14.33 9.06 -2.74
C GLN A 134 13.93 10.42 -2.15
N ALA A 135 13.98 11.51 -2.92
CA ALA A 135 13.53 12.84 -2.49
C ALA A 135 12.02 13.04 -2.66
N PHE A 136 11.34 12.19 -3.44
CA PHE A 136 9.91 12.32 -3.69
C PHE A 136 9.09 11.69 -2.56
N ARG A 137 7.92 12.27 -2.26
CA ARG A 137 7.00 11.83 -1.19
C ARG A 137 5.63 11.49 -1.77
N PRO A 138 5.50 10.32 -2.43
CA PRO A 138 4.29 9.97 -3.19
C PRO A 138 3.06 9.70 -2.32
N LEU A 139 3.25 9.48 -1.02
CA LEU A 139 2.19 9.06 -0.10
C LEU A 139 1.58 10.24 0.68
N ARG A 140 1.91 11.48 0.29
CA ARG A 140 1.29 12.66 0.89
C ARG A 140 -0.13 12.84 0.39
N SER A 141 -1.07 12.97 1.32
CA SER A 141 -2.50 13.11 1.04
C SER A 141 -3.12 14.16 1.95
N PRO A 142 -4.23 14.82 1.52
CA PRO A 142 -4.88 15.86 2.31
C PRO A 142 -5.60 15.31 3.55
N ILE A 143 -6.07 14.07 3.48
CA ILE A 143 -6.80 13.39 4.57
C ILE A 143 -6.01 12.15 4.97
N PRO A 144 -5.62 12.01 6.25
CA PRO A 144 -4.98 10.80 6.77
C PRO A 144 -5.81 9.55 6.47
N LEU A 145 -5.20 8.54 5.84
CA LEU A 145 -5.90 7.33 5.41
C LEU A 145 -5.01 6.09 5.38
N LEU A 146 -5.66 4.93 5.47
CA LEU A 146 -5.06 3.62 5.21
C LEU A 146 -5.70 3.01 3.96
N ALA A 147 -4.87 2.55 3.03
CA ALA A 147 -5.30 1.92 1.79
C ALA A 147 -5.02 0.41 1.83
N VAL A 148 -6.01 -0.41 1.48
CA VAL A 148 -5.91 -1.87 1.35
C VAL A 148 -5.98 -2.25 -0.12
N ARG A 149 -5.07 -3.11 -0.57
CA ARG A 149 -5.14 -3.74 -1.90
C ARG A 149 -4.56 -5.15 -1.89
N ALA A 150 -4.79 -5.89 -2.98
CA ALA A 150 -4.11 -7.15 -3.20
C ALA A 150 -2.59 -6.94 -3.30
N MET A 151 -1.82 -7.86 -2.72
CA MET A 151 -0.37 -7.94 -2.96
C MET A 151 -0.13 -8.27 -4.43
N MET A 152 0.87 -7.61 -5.00
CA MET A 152 1.30 -7.72 -6.40
C MET A 152 2.75 -8.20 -6.46
N LEU A 153 3.13 -8.83 -7.58
CA LEU A 153 4.49 -9.33 -7.75
C LEU A 153 5.54 -8.22 -7.63
N THR A 154 5.20 -7.00 -8.04
CA THR A 154 6.07 -5.82 -7.93
C THR A 154 6.30 -5.34 -6.50
N ASP A 155 5.59 -5.88 -5.51
CA ASP A 155 5.71 -5.45 -4.11
C ASP A 155 6.95 -5.96 -3.39
N LEU A 156 7.79 -6.77 -4.05
CA LEU A 156 9.07 -7.21 -3.51
C LEU A 156 9.89 -6.04 -2.93
N ALA A 157 9.86 -4.88 -3.58
CA ALA A 157 10.60 -3.69 -3.13
C ALA A 157 10.22 -3.24 -1.71
N PHE A 158 8.98 -3.51 -1.27
CA PHE A 158 8.46 -3.13 0.05
C PHE A 158 8.53 -4.27 1.08
N LEU A 159 8.74 -5.51 0.64
CA LEU A 159 8.65 -6.71 1.49
C LEU A 159 10.02 -7.33 1.80
N LYS A 160 11.04 -7.09 0.95
CA LYS A 160 12.40 -7.65 1.07
C LYS A 160 13.16 -7.29 2.36
N GLY A 161 12.72 -6.29 3.11
CA GLY A 161 13.37 -5.85 4.35
C GLY A 161 12.98 -6.63 5.61
N SER A 162 12.02 -7.57 5.52
CA SER A 162 11.55 -8.38 6.66
C SER A 162 11.41 -9.82 6.22
N ASP A 163 12.00 -10.74 7.00
CA ASP A 163 11.93 -12.18 6.74
C ASP A 163 10.47 -12.65 6.69
N GLU A 164 9.65 -12.26 7.67
CA GLU A 164 8.26 -12.75 7.73
C GLU A 164 7.40 -12.23 6.58
N LYS A 165 7.66 -11.00 6.12
CA LYS A 165 6.96 -10.41 4.97
C LYS A 165 7.42 -11.03 3.66
N LEU A 166 8.72 -11.28 3.51
CA LEU A 166 9.26 -11.99 2.36
C LEU A 166 8.72 -13.42 2.27
N ASP A 167 8.59 -14.13 3.38
CA ASP A 167 7.96 -15.45 3.45
C ASP A 167 6.50 -15.44 3.01
N CYS A 168 5.75 -14.39 3.35
CA CYS A 168 4.38 -14.22 2.86
C CYS A 168 4.36 -14.01 1.34
N TYR A 169 5.29 -13.21 0.81
CA TYR A 169 5.45 -12.98 -0.63
C TYR A 169 5.81 -14.25 -1.40
N LEU A 170 6.81 -15.00 -0.90
CA LEU A 170 7.26 -16.27 -1.49
C LEU A 170 6.13 -17.30 -1.54
N ARG A 171 5.40 -17.49 -0.43
CA ARG A 171 4.25 -18.41 -0.40
C ARG A 171 3.12 -17.98 -1.32
N ARG A 172 2.95 -16.68 -1.56
CA ARG A 172 1.86 -16.14 -2.37
C ARG A 172 2.10 -16.30 -3.88
N PHE A 173 3.34 -16.16 -4.32
CA PHE A 173 3.70 -16.12 -5.75
C PHE A 173 4.58 -17.28 -6.21
N GLU A 174 5.07 -18.11 -5.29
CA GLU A 174 5.83 -19.33 -5.58
C GLU A 174 6.95 -19.07 -6.60
N ASP A 175 7.01 -19.81 -7.71
CA ASP A 175 8.03 -19.66 -8.76
C ASP A 175 8.11 -18.24 -9.35
N ALA A 176 6.99 -17.51 -9.40
CA ALA A 176 6.99 -16.14 -9.89
C ALA A 176 7.76 -15.22 -8.92
N ALA A 177 7.70 -15.49 -7.61
CA ALA A 177 8.47 -14.78 -6.60
C ALA A 177 9.98 -14.92 -6.86
N LEU A 178 10.44 -16.15 -7.10
CA LEU A 178 11.84 -16.46 -7.34
C LEU A 178 12.36 -15.79 -8.62
N LYS A 179 11.55 -15.79 -9.69
CA LYS A 179 11.87 -15.07 -10.93
C LYS A 179 12.01 -13.56 -10.69
N GLN A 180 11.09 -12.98 -9.91
CA GLN A 180 11.14 -11.56 -9.57
C GLN A 180 12.35 -11.23 -8.70
N ILE A 181 12.72 -12.08 -7.74
CA ILE A 181 13.94 -11.92 -6.92
C ILE A 181 15.18 -11.98 -7.80
N SER A 182 15.27 -12.95 -8.71
CA SER A 182 16.40 -13.04 -9.65
C SER A 182 16.51 -11.80 -10.54
N ALA A 183 15.37 -11.28 -11.04
CA ALA A 183 15.35 -10.04 -11.80
C ALA A 183 15.76 -8.83 -10.95
N TYR A 184 15.32 -8.78 -9.69
CA TYR A 184 15.68 -7.73 -8.75
C TYR A 184 17.20 -7.70 -8.51
N LEU A 185 17.81 -8.84 -8.20
CA LEU A 185 19.27 -8.94 -7.95
C LEU A 185 20.13 -8.61 -9.18
N LYS A 186 19.59 -8.74 -10.39
CA LYS A 186 20.30 -8.38 -11.64
C LYS A 186 20.17 -6.92 -12.01
N ALA A 187 19.18 -6.20 -11.48
CA ALA A 187 18.97 -4.81 -11.83
C ALA A 187 20.02 -3.94 -11.11
N PRO A 188 20.49 -2.85 -11.74
CA PRO A 188 21.37 -1.89 -11.12
C PRO A 188 20.55 -1.01 -10.15
N TYR A 189 20.12 -1.58 -9.03
CA TYR A 189 19.57 -0.79 -7.94
C TYR A 189 20.69 0.00 -7.25
N ASP A 190 20.36 1.15 -6.69
CA ASP A 190 21.20 1.81 -5.68
C ASP A 190 21.48 0.83 -4.52
N GLU A 191 22.55 1.08 -3.75
CA GLU A 191 23.04 0.26 -2.64
C GLU A 191 21.93 -0.52 -1.91
N VAL A 192 21.80 -1.81 -2.23
CA VAL A 192 20.95 -2.73 -1.50
C VAL A 192 21.72 -3.14 -0.27
N ALA A 193 21.17 -2.93 0.92
CA ALA A 193 21.81 -3.32 2.17
C ALA A 193 22.20 -4.81 2.15
N ASP A 194 23.39 -5.13 2.67
CA ASP A 194 23.97 -6.48 2.63
C ASP A 194 23.03 -7.53 3.25
N ASP A 195 22.29 -7.17 4.31
CA ASP A 195 21.33 -8.07 4.95
C ASP A 195 20.15 -8.40 4.02
N VAL A 196 19.69 -7.43 3.22
CA VAL A 196 18.62 -7.63 2.23
C VAL A 196 19.13 -8.49 1.09
N LEU A 197 20.36 -8.27 0.62
CA LEU A 197 20.98 -9.13 -0.39
C LEU A 197 21.07 -10.57 0.09
N PHE A 198 21.64 -10.79 1.28
CA PHE A 198 21.77 -12.12 1.88
C PHE A 198 20.41 -12.82 2.01
N ARG A 199 19.38 -12.09 2.45
CA ARG A 199 18.00 -12.62 2.59
C ARG A 199 17.42 -13.05 1.23
N LEU A 200 17.58 -12.23 0.20
CA LEU A 200 17.10 -12.54 -1.15
C LEU A 200 17.84 -13.72 -1.79
N GLU A 201 19.16 -13.81 -1.61
CA GLU A 201 19.96 -14.94 -2.08
C GLU A 201 19.59 -16.24 -1.35
N SER A 202 19.41 -16.16 -0.02
CA SER A 202 18.98 -17.31 0.79
C SER A 202 17.64 -17.86 0.33
N ALA A 203 16.67 -16.96 0.06
CA ALA A 203 15.38 -17.33 -0.52
C ALA A 203 15.50 -17.98 -1.90
N LEU A 204 16.41 -17.49 -2.76
CA LEU A 204 16.58 -18.00 -4.12
C LEU A 204 17.25 -19.38 -4.16
N TYR A 205 18.24 -19.61 -3.29
CA TYR A 205 19.05 -20.84 -3.28
C TYR A 205 18.60 -21.87 -2.23
N GLY A 206 17.56 -21.56 -1.45
CA GLY A 206 17.05 -22.44 -0.40
C GLY A 206 18.04 -22.63 0.76
N LEU A 207 18.92 -21.65 0.97
CA LEU A 207 19.86 -21.65 2.10
C LEU A 207 19.05 -21.24 3.34
N ARG A 208 19.00 -22.13 4.34
CA ARG A 208 18.42 -21.84 5.67
C ARG A 208 19.53 -21.64 6.67
#